data_AF-A2EK55-F1
#
_entry.id   AF-A2EK55-F1
#
_cell.length_a   1.000
_cell.length_b   1.000
_cell.length_c   1.000
_cell.angle_alpha   90.00
_cell.angle_beta   90.00
_cell.angle_gamma   90.00
#
_symmetry.space_group_name_H-M   'P 1'
#
loop_
_entity.id
_entity.type
_entity.pdbx_description
1 polymer ?
#
loop_
_entity_poly.entity_id
_entity_poly.type
_entity_poly.pdbx_seq_one_letter_code
_entity_poly.pdbx_strand_id
1 'polypeptide(L)' 'MNQDIFNQRKTEIEDTAGVLLKLAEKHNVELPYTFTIYAIIRAKESNYGLECQKPATK' A
#
# COMPACT_ATOMS: atom_id res chain seq x y z
N MET A 1 7.33 5.72 2.96
CA MET A 1 6.24 5.30 2.05
C MET A 1 6.46 5.68 0.59
N ASN A 2 6.27 6.94 0.15
CA ASN A 2 6.39 7.28 -1.29
C ASN A 2 7.77 6.98 -1.89
N GLN A 3 8.84 7.24 -1.13
CA GLN A 3 10.20 6.89 -1.52
C GLN A 3 10.41 5.37 -1.61
N ASP A 4 9.76 4.59 -0.75
CA ASP A 4 9.84 3.12 -0.78
C ASP A 4 9.12 2.59 -2.01
N ILE A 5 7.94 3.14 -2.35
CA ILE A 5 7.23 2.80 -3.59
C ILE A 5 8.06 3.12 -4.82
N PHE A 6 8.65 4.33 -4.89
CA PHE A 6 9.48 4.73 -6.02
C PHE A 6 10.70 3.82 -6.19
N ASN A 7 11.34 3.46 -5.08
CA ASN A 7 12.50 2.58 -5.07
C ASN A 7 12.15 1.09 -5.03
N GLN A 8 10.87 0.73 -5.18
CA GLN A 8 10.36 -0.65 -5.11
C GLN A 8 10.81 -1.41 -3.85
N ARG A 9 10.90 -0.71 -2.72
CA ARG A 9 11.15 -1.28 -1.39
C ARG A 9 9.84 -1.51 -0.67
N LYS A 10 9.83 -2.51 0.21
CA LYS A 10 8.70 -2.75 1.13
C LYS A 10 8.41 -1.48 1.94
N THR A 11 7.14 -1.12 2.04
CA THR A 11 6.64 0.02 2.81
C THR A 11 6.26 -0.39 4.23
N GLU A 12 5.99 0.60 5.08
CA GLU A 12 5.49 0.42 6.45
C GLU A 12 3.94 0.41 6.53
N ILE A 13 3.24 0.12 5.42
CA ILE A 13 1.77 0.21 5.36
C ILE A 13 1.08 -0.78 6.33
N GLU A 14 1.71 -1.92 6.60
CA GLU A 14 1.23 -2.94 7.55
C GLU A 14 1.23 -2.42 8.99
N ASP A 15 2.31 -1.76 9.39
CA ASP A 15 2.51 -1.28 10.76
C ASP A 15 1.78 0.04 11.03
N THR A 16 1.27 0.69 9.98
CA THR A 16 0.49 1.92 10.05
C THR A 16 -1.00 1.64 9.81
N ALA A 17 -1.44 1.64 8.55
CA ALA A 17 -2.84 1.42 8.18
C ALA A 17 -3.32 0.01 8.55
N GLY A 18 -2.46 -1.01 8.42
CA GLY A 18 -2.81 -2.39 8.78
C GLY A 18 -3.10 -2.56 10.28
N VAL A 19 -2.28 -1.97 11.16
CA VAL A 19 -2.54 -1.96 12.62
C VAL A 19 -3.85 -1.26 12.94
N LEU A 20 -4.10 -0.10 12.33
CA LEU A 20 -5.33 0.65 12.55
C LEU A 20 -6.58 -0.13 12.09
N LEU A 21 -6.51 -0.85 10.96
CA LEU A 21 -7.59 -1.70 10.48
C LEU A 21 -7.87 -2.88 11.42
N LYS A 22 -6.82 -3.54 11.94
CA LYS A 22 -6.97 -4.60 12.94
C LYS A 22 -7.63 -4.10 14.23
N LEU A 23 -7.28 -2.88 14.64
CA LEU A 23 -7.91 -2.26 15.81
C LEU A 23 -9.38 -1.93 15.51
N ALA A 24 -9.67 -1.39 14.34
CA ALA A 24 -11.04 -1.05 13.93
C ALA A 24 -11.95 -2.29 13.89
N GLU A 25 -11.46 -3.41 13.37
CA GLU A 25 -12.16 -4.71 13.41
C GLU A 25 -12.49 -5.13 14.84
N LYS A 26 -11.51 -5.07 15.76
CA LYS A 26 -11.72 -5.40 17.18
C LYS A 26 -12.80 -4.54 17.85
N HIS A 27 -12.95 -3.29 17.41
CA HIS A 27 -13.90 -2.33 17.97
C HIS A 27 -15.20 -2.20 17.18
N ASN A 28 -15.41 -3.02 16.13
CA ASN A 28 -16.55 -2.92 15.21
C ASN A 28 -16.72 -1.51 14.60
N VAL A 29 -15.60 -0.88 14.22
CA VAL A 29 -15.58 0.42 13.55
C VAL A 29 -15.15 0.24 12.10
N GLU A 30 -15.85 0.89 11.17
CA GLU A 30 -15.47 0.89 9.76
C GLU A 30 -14.50 2.02 9.42
N LEU A 31 -13.43 1.71 8.68
CA LEU A 31 -12.46 2.68 8.17
C LEU A 31 -12.27 2.51 6.65
N PRO A 32 -13.30 2.83 5.83
CA PRO A 32 -13.32 2.51 4.40
C PRO A 32 -12.18 3.18 3.62
N TYR A 33 -11.84 4.43 3.95
CA TYR A 33 -10.72 5.13 3.31
C TYR A 33 -9.36 4.52 3.67
N THR A 34 -9.15 4.17 4.94
CA THR A 34 -7.93 3.49 5.40
C THR A 34 -7.76 2.15 4.70
N PHE A 35 -8.83 1.37 4.59
CA PHE A 35 -8.83 0.10 3.86
C PHE A 35 -8.47 0.30 2.38
N THR A 36 -9.07 1.30 1.74
CA THR A 36 -8.80 1.62 0.32
C THR A 36 -7.33 1.97 0.11
N ILE A 37 -6.75 2.84 0.95
CA ILE A 37 -5.34 3.22 0.85
C ILE A 37 -4.44 2.00 1.09
N TYR A 38 -4.70 1.23 2.15
CA TYR A 38 -3.97 0.00 2.45
C TYR A 38 -3.97 -0.95 1.24
N ALA A 39 -5.14 -1.23 0.65
CA ALA A 39 -5.27 -2.11 -0.49
C ALA A 39 -4.51 -1.61 -1.73
N ILE A 40 -4.56 -0.30 -2.02
CA ILE A 40 -3.82 0.29 -3.15
C ILE A 40 -2.31 0.12 -2.98
N ILE A 41 -1.79 0.38 -1.78
CA ILE A 41 -0.36 0.27 -1.52
C ILE A 41 0.10 -1.19 -1.58
N ARG A 42 -0.67 -2.12 -1.00
CA ARG A 42 -0.41 -3.56 -1.13
C ARG A 42 -0.42 -4.03 -2.58
N ALA A 43 -1.35 -3.54 -3.39
CA ALA A 43 -1.40 -3.86 -4.82
C ALA A 43 -0.18 -3.33 -5.57
N LYS A 44 0.29 -2.11 -5.25
CA LYS A 44 1.54 -1.57 -5.79
C LYS A 44 2.75 -2.42 -5.41
N GLU A 45 2.89 -2.77 -4.13
CA GLU A 45 3.97 -3.65 -3.65
C GLU A 45 3.99 -5.00 -4.35
N SER A 46 2.80 -5.59 -4.56
CA SER A 46 2.65 -6.89 -5.24
C SER A 46 3.08 -6.84 -6.71
N ASN A 47 3.11 -5.65 -7.31
CA ASN A 47 3.48 -5.42 -8.70
C ASN A 47 4.93 -4.95 -8.88
N TYR A 48 5.72 -4.80 -7.80
CA TYR A 48 7.14 -4.45 -7.94
C TYR A 48 7.88 -5.48 -8.82
N GLY A 49 8.73 -5.00 -9.72
CA GLY A 49 9.39 -5.81 -10.74
C GLY A 49 8.51 -6.28 -11.91
N LEU A 50 7.19 -6.08 -11.86
CA LEU A 50 6.23 -6.50 -12.90
C LEU A 50 5.54 -5.31 -13.59
N GLU A 51 5.85 -4.08 -13.21
CA GLU A 51 5.24 -2.90 -13.79
C GLU A 51 5.59 -2.77 -15.28
N CYS A 52 4.59 -2.52 -16.14
CA CYS A 52 4.81 -2.15 -17.54
C CYS A 52 5.76 -0.95 -17.60
N GLN A 53 7.01 -1.18 -17.97
CA GLN A 53 7.96 -0.11 -18.20
C GLN A 53 7.38 0.79 -19.29
N LYS A 54 7.12 2.06 -18.97
CA LYS A 54 6.87 3.06 -20.02
C LYS A 54 8.07 3.01 -20.97
N PRO A 55 7.87 2.86 -22.29
CA PRO A 55 8.98 2.95 -23.22
C PRO A 55 9.69 4.27 -22.96
N ALA A 56 11.02 4.21 -22.81
CA ALA A 56 11.82 5.40 -22.63
C ALA A 56 11.54 6.36 -23.80
N THR A 57 10.91 7.49 -23.52
CA THR A 57 10.81 8.60 -24.46
C THR A 57 12.23 9.06 -24.78
N LYS A 58 12.69 8.70 -25.98
CA LYS A 58 13.92 9.22 -26.59
C LYS A 58 13.74 10.68 -26.96
#